data_AF-A0A951K0F1-F1
#
_entry.id   AF-A0A951K0F1-F1
#
_cell.length_a   1.000
_cell.length_b   1.000
_cell.length_c   1.000
_cell.angle_alpha   90.00
_cell.angle_beta   90.00
_cell.angle_gamma   90.00
#
_symmetry.space_group_name_H-M   'P 1'
#
loop_
_entity.id
_entity.type
_entity.pdbx_description
1 polymer ?
#
loop_
_entity_poly.entity_id
_entity_poly.type
_entity_poly.pdbx_seq_one_letter_code
_entity_poly.pdbx_strand_id
1 'polypeptide(L)'
;CGSAIEPEGNAFSPAGGGVLCPACAPAAHGARSVMPDALKVLRHLQRSPLIGVLRLRLTRPVHREVERLLRATVSAVLERDLRSRDFLEEVAAREAALS
;
A
#
# COMPACT_ATOMS: atom_id res chain seq x y z
N CYS A 1 -13.59 2.47 6.70
CA CYS A 1 -14.81 3.21 7.09
C CYS A 1 -15.18 4.34 6.13
N GLY A 2 -14.30 4.77 5.21
CA GLY A 2 -14.61 5.87 4.28
C GLY A 2 -14.53 7.27 4.91
N SER A 3 -14.11 7.39 6.18
CA SER A 3 -13.90 8.68 6.82
C SER A 3 -12.73 9.43 6.19
N ALA A 4 -12.76 10.76 6.28
CA ALA A 4 -11.58 11.57 5.99
C ALA A 4 -10.40 11.12 6.88
N ILE A 5 -9.20 11.19 6.31
CA ILE A 5 -7.96 10.85 7.00
C ILE A 5 -7.43 12.12 7.66
N GLU A 6 -7.34 12.10 8.98
CA GLU A 6 -6.76 13.18 9.78
C GLU A 6 -5.25 13.30 9.56
N PRO A 7 -4.60 14.39 10.00
CA PRO A 7 -3.15 14.56 9.82
C PRO A 7 -2.30 13.49 10.53
N GLU A 8 -2.79 12.92 11.63
CA GLU A 8 -2.00 12.11 12.57
C GLU A 8 -2.67 10.80 12.96
N GLY A 9 -1.90 9.86 13.50
CA GLY A 9 -2.39 8.59 14.05
C GLY A 9 -2.81 7.53 13.02
N ASN A 10 -2.58 7.78 11.74
CA ASN A 10 -2.97 6.85 10.67
C ASN A 10 -2.02 5.67 10.56
N ALA A 11 -2.52 4.61 9.95
CA ALA A 11 -1.73 3.47 9.53
C ALA A 11 -1.78 3.30 8.01
N PHE A 12 -0.84 2.53 7.48
CA PHE A 12 -0.79 2.13 6.08
C PHE A 12 -0.82 0.61 5.97
N SER A 13 -1.70 0.10 5.12
CA SER A 13 -1.80 -1.32 4.78
C SER A 13 -1.42 -1.52 3.32
N PRO A 14 -0.24 -2.12 3.03
CA PRO A 14 0.16 -2.44 1.67
C PRO A 14 -0.82 -3.40 0.98
N ALA A 15 -1.22 -4.47 1.67
CA ALA A 15 -2.17 -5.46 1.16
C ALA A 15 -3.60 -4.92 1.04
N GLY A 16 -3.99 -4.01 1.94
CA GLY A 16 -5.25 -3.28 1.88
C GLY A 16 -5.25 -2.11 0.88
N GLY A 17 -4.13 -1.85 0.21
CA GLY A 17 -4.02 -0.86 -0.86
C GLY A 17 -4.08 0.60 -0.42
N GLY A 18 -3.82 0.93 0.84
CA GLY A 18 -3.94 2.33 1.27
C GLY A 18 -3.82 2.62 2.75
N VAL A 19 -4.45 3.73 3.14
CA VAL A 19 -4.33 4.36 4.46
C VAL A 19 -5.56 4.02 5.29
N LEU A 20 -5.33 3.78 6.58
CA LEU A 20 -6.34 3.45 7.58
C LEU A 20 -6.36 4.53 8.66
N CYS A 21 -7.56 4.94 9.05
CA CYS A 21 -7.73 5.78 10.24
C CYS A 21 -7.36 4.98 11.51
N PRO A 22 -7.09 5.66 12.65
CA PRO A 22 -6.69 5.01 13.89
C PRO A 22 -7.66 3.91 14.36
N ALA A 23 -8.96 4.09 14.12
CA ALA A 23 -10.00 3.13 14.51
C ALA A 23 -9.99 1.86 13.64
N CYS A 24 -9.62 1.97 12.36
CA CYS A 24 -9.58 0.82 11.44
C CYS A 24 -8.24 0.08 11.47
N ALA A 25 -7.16 0.73 11.93
CA ALA A 25 -5.81 0.17 11.91
C ALA A 25 -5.67 -1.18 12.67
N PRO A 26 -6.24 -1.38 13.87
CA PRO A 26 -6.05 -2.61 14.65
C PRO A 26 -6.62 -3.87 13.98
N ALA A 27 -7.66 -3.73 13.15
CA ALA A 27 -8.29 -4.84 12.47
C ALA A 27 -7.53 -5.28 11.20
N ALA A 28 -6.58 -4.47 10.72
CA ALA A 28 -5.90 -4.70 9.46
C ALA A 28 -4.55 -5.39 9.67
N HIS A 29 -4.48 -6.65 9.21
CA HIS A 29 -3.25 -7.43 9.27
C HIS A 29 -2.14 -6.76 8.47
N GLY A 30 -0.96 -6.64 9.09
CA GLY A 30 0.21 -6.03 8.46
C GLY A 30 0.13 -4.50 8.29
N ALA A 31 -0.91 -3.84 8.81
CA ALA A 31 -0.96 -2.39 8.87
C ALA A 31 0.12 -1.86 9.81
N ARG A 32 0.73 -0.73 9.44
CA ARG A 32 1.82 -0.10 10.21
C ARG A 32 1.53 1.38 10.36
N SER A 33 1.88 1.95 11.50
CA SER A 33 1.87 3.42 11.68
C SER A 33 2.66 4.08 10.54
N VAL A 34 2.20 5.26 10.12
CA VAL A 34 2.84 6.06 9.08
C VAL A 34 3.07 7.48 9.60
N MET A 35 4.26 8.04 9.35
CA MET A 35 4.52 9.43 9.72
C MET A 35 3.60 10.38 8.93
N PRO A 36 3.09 11.46 9.54
CA PRO A 36 2.28 12.47 8.85
C PRO A 36 2.95 13.01 7.59
N ASP A 37 4.26 13.25 7.64
CA ASP A 37 5.01 13.75 6.49
C ASP A 37 5.18 12.70 5.38
N ALA A 38 5.40 11.43 5.73
CA ALA A 38 5.41 10.36 4.73
C ALA A 38 4.04 10.23 4.04
N LEU A 39 2.95 10.38 4.79
CA LEU A 39 1.60 10.39 4.25
C LEU A 39 1.35 11.59 3.31
N LYS A 40 1.83 12.78 3.65
CA LYS A 40 1.79 13.96 2.75
C LYS A 40 2.53 13.66 1.44
N VAL A 41 3.71 13.05 1.52
CA VAL A 41 4.49 12.67 0.33
C VAL A 41 3.73 11.67 -0.52
N LEU A 42 3.21 10.57 0.04
CA LEU A 42 2.43 9.59 -0.70
C LEU A 42 1.21 10.22 -1.41
N ARG A 43 0.48 11.12 -0.74
CA ARG A 43 -0.63 11.86 -1.37
C ARG A 43 -0.16 12.80 -2.49
N HIS A 44 1.02 13.40 -2.35
CA HIS A 44 1.60 14.22 -3.39
C HIS A 44 1.99 13.37 -4.61
N LEU A 45 2.62 12.20 -4.38
CA LEU A 45 2.94 11.22 -5.43
C LEU A 45 1.69 10.78 -6.21
N GLN A 46 0.58 10.53 -5.52
CA GLN A 46 -0.67 10.06 -6.13
C GLN A 46 -1.34 11.12 -7.03
N ARG A 47 -1.21 12.40 -6.69
CA ARG A 47 -1.97 13.50 -7.33
C ARG A 47 -1.15 14.34 -8.30
N SER A 48 0.17 14.19 -8.29
CA SER A 48 1.08 15.08 -9.03
C SER A 48 1.74 14.35 -10.19
N PRO A 49 2.01 15.04 -11.30
CA PRO A 49 2.81 14.47 -12.38
C PRO A 49 4.23 14.19 -11.89
N LEU A 50 4.85 13.14 -12.45
CA LEU A 50 6.19 12.66 -12.05
C LEU A 50 7.25 13.78 -12.04
N ILE A 51 7.18 14.73 -12.98
CA ILE A 51 8.12 15.85 -13.04
C ILE A 51 8.06 16.77 -11.81
N GLY A 52 6.89 16.93 -11.19
CA GLY A 52 6.71 17.70 -9.96
C GLY A 52 7.30 16.98 -8.75
N VAL A 53 7.15 15.66 -8.73
CA VAL A 53 7.68 14.78 -7.68
C VAL A 53 9.21 14.79 -7.65
N LEU A 54 9.88 14.80 -8.81
CA LEU A 54 11.34 14.74 -8.88
C LEU A 54 12.03 15.95 -8.20
N ARG A 55 11.30 17.03 -7.94
CA ARG A 55 11.82 18.24 -7.26
C ARG A 55 11.67 18.19 -5.74
N LEU A 56 11.02 17.16 -5.20
CA LEU A 56 10.70 17.07 -3.78
C LEU A 56 11.98 16.86 -2.96
N ARG A 57 12.24 17.76 -2.01
CA ARG A 57 13.34 17.61 -1.04
C ARG A 57 12.81 17.00 0.24
N LEU A 58 13.26 15.79 0.54
CA LEU A 58 12.83 15.03 1.72
C LEU A 58 13.94 14.94 2.76
N THR A 59 13.55 14.96 4.03
CA THR A 59 14.46 14.56 5.10
C THR A 59 14.75 13.06 4.98
N ARG A 60 15.93 12.62 5.42
CA ARG A 60 16.31 11.20 5.37
C ARG A 60 15.29 10.26 6.03
N PRO A 61 14.69 10.58 7.20
CA PRO A 61 13.67 9.72 7.82
C PRO A 61 12.43 9.55 6.95
N VAL A 62 11.89 10.66 6.42
CA VAL A 62 10.70 10.63 5.57
C VAL A 62 10.96 9.86 4.28
N HIS A 63 12.11 10.08 3.64
CA HIS A 63 12.49 9.34 2.44
C HIS A 63 12.52 7.82 2.69
N ARG A 64 13.19 7.38 3.76
CA ARG A 64 13.29 5.95 4.10
C ARG A 64 11.93 5.32 4.38
N GLU A 65 11.05 6.03 5.07
CA GLU A 65 9.72 5.50 5.35
C GLU A 65 8.88 5.39 4.07
N VAL A 66 8.89 6.43 3.22
CA VAL A 66 8.19 6.42 1.93
C VAL A 66 8.69 5.27 1.05
N GLU A 67 10.02 5.09 0.94
CA GLU A 67 10.62 3.99 0.18
C GLU A 67 10.15 2.63 0.72
N ARG A 68 10.18 2.44 2.05
CA ARG A 68 9.73 1.21 2.70
C ARG A 68 8.26 0.91 2.39
N LEU A 69 7.39 1.92 2.44
CA LEU A 69 5.96 1.77 2.16
C LEU A 69 5.72 1.42 0.69
N LEU A 70 6.36 2.13 -0.24
CA LEU A 70 6.24 1.86 -1.67
C LEU A 70 6.75 0.45 -2.03
N ARG A 71 7.89 0.03 -1.46
CA ARG A 71 8.43 -1.32 -1.63
C ARG A 71 7.43 -2.36 -1.15
N ALA A 72 6.86 -2.18 0.04
CA ALA A 72 5.87 -3.09 0.58
C ALA A 72 4.59 -3.13 -0.27
N THR A 73 4.16 -2.00 -0.84
CA THR A 73 3.03 -1.95 -1.78
C THR A 73 3.32 -2.74 -3.05
N VAL A 74 4.50 -2.56 -3.66
CA VAL A 74 4.90 -3.31 -4.85
C VAL A 74 4.94 -4.81 -4.55
N SER A 75 5.56 -5.22 -3.43
CA SER A 75 5.57 -6.62 -3.00
C SER A 75 4.16 -7.17 -2.81
N ALA A 76 3.28 -6.43 -2.12
CA ALA A 76 1.91 -6.87 -1.88
C ALA A 76 1.08 -7.00 -3.18
N VAL A 77 1.27 -6.09 -4.14
CA VAL A 77 0.62 -6.17 -5.46
C VAL A 77 1.15 -7.36 -6.25
N LEU A 78 2.46 -7.53 -6.33
CA LEU A 78 3.08 -8.64 -7.07
C LEU A 78 2.73 -9.99 -6.46
N GLU A 79 2.79 -10.13 -5.14
CA GLU A 79 2.37 -11.36 -4.46
C GLU A 79 0.88 -11.65 -4.69
N ARG A 80 0.02 -10.64 -4.64
CA ARG A 80 -1.40 -10.81 -4.91
C ARG A 80 -1.63 -11.26 -6.36
N ASP A 81 -0.99 -10.61 -7.33
CA ASP A 81 -1.14 -10.92 -8.75
C ASP A 81 -0.59 -12.31 -9.08
N LEU A 82 0.61 -12.65 -8.59
CA LEU A 82 1.21 -13.98 -8.79
C LEU A 82 0.38 -15.07 -8.10
N ARG A 83 0.08 -14.94 -6.80
CA ARG A 83 -0.66 -15.97 -6.06
C ARG A 83 -2.09 -16.16 -6.54
N SER A 84 -2.77 -15.08 -6.95
CA SER A 84 -4.12 -15.20 -7.49
C SER A 84 -4.15 -15.87 -8.85
N ARG A 85 -3.18 -15.56 -9.73
CA ARG A 85 -3.06 -16.21 -11.03
C ARG A 85 -2.71 -17.69 -10.89
N ASP A 86 -1.67 -18.02 -10.14
CA ASP A 86 -1.23 -19.41 -9.96
C ASP A 86 -2.35 -20.26 -9.33
N PHE A 87 -3.09 -19.72 -8.36
CA PHE A 87 -4.24 -20.39 -7.75
C PHE A 87 -5.38 -20.62 -8.75
N LEU A 88 -5.73 -19.61 -9.56
CA LEU A 88 -6.78 -19.75 -10.56
C LEU A 88 -6.39 -20.76 -11.65
N GLU A 89 -5.12 -20.79 -12.05
CA GLU A 89 -4.58 -21.79 -12.97
C GLU A 89 -4.66 -23.20 -12.35
N GLU A 90 -4.34 -23.35 -11.07
CA GLU A 90 -4.46 -24.62 -10.35
C GLU A 90 -5.92 -25.10 -10.25
N VAL A 91 -6.87 -24.20 -9.96
CA VAL A 91 -8.31 -24.53 -9.91
C VAL A 91 -8.82 -24.95 -11.29
N ALA A 92 -8.50 -24.19 -12.34
CA ALA A 92 -8.92 -24.51 -13.70
C ALA A 92 -8.35 -25.85 -14.18
N ALA A 93 -7.08 -26.15 -13.86
CA ALA A 93 -6.46 -27.43 -14.17
C ALA A 93 -7.16 -28.60 -13.46
N ARG A 94 -7.61 -28.40 -12.21
CA ARG A 94 -8.37 -29.42 -11.47
C ARG A 94 -9.78 -29.62 -12.04
N GLU A 95 -10.46 -28.57 -12.44
CA GLU A 95 -11.79 -28.66 -13.09
C GLU A 95 -11.71 -29.40 -14.44
N ALA A 96 -10.68 -29.12 -15.24
CA ALA A 96 -10.44 -29.82 -16.49
C ALA A 96 -10.07 -31.31 -16.29
N ALA A 97 -9.39 -31.67 -15.19
CA ALA A 97 -9.07 -33.05 -14.87
C ALA A 97 -10.27 -33.85 -14.30
N LEU A 98 -11.34 -33.17 -13.90
CA LEU A 98 -12.58 -33.75 -13.39
C LEU A 98 -13.68 -33.85 -14.46
N SER A 99 -13.41 -33.39 -15.69
CA SER A 99 -14.28 -33.42 -16.87
C SER A 99 -13.80 -34.45 -17.89
#